data_AF-A0A7S3ZIG9-F1
#
_entry.id   AF-A0A7S3ZIG9-F1
#
_cell.length_a   1.000
_cell.length_b   1.000
_cell.length_c   1.000
_cell.angle_alpha   90.00
_cell.angle_beta   90.00
_cell.angle_gamma   90.00
#
_symmetry.space_group_name_H-M   'P 1'
#
loop_
_entity.id
_entity.type
_entity.pdbx_description
1 polymer ?
#
loop_
_entity_poly.entity_id
_entity_poly.type
_entity_poly.pdbx_seq_one_letter_code
_entity_poly.pdbx_strand_id
1 'polypeptide(L)'
;SLEGQLYWREFFYLNSYATPNFDRMEGNSICRQIPWDDDKELLKAWEEARTGFPFVDAIMTQLRTTGWVHHLARHMVACFLTRGDLWQSWEKGAKVFDRLLIDAGATRNNNKNNIFLKKKKKN
;
A
#
# COMPACT_ATOMS: atom_id res chain seq x y z
N SER A 1 4.30 -8.30 18.96
CA SER A 1 3.39 -8.36 20.12
C SER A 1 2.06 -7.73 19.74
N LEU A 2 0.99 -8.00 20.49
CA LEU A 2 -0.31 -7.33 20.33
C LEU A 2 -0.18 -5.81 20.51
N GLU A 3 0.54 -5.39 21.54
CA GLU A 3 0.83 -3.97 21.81
C GLU A 3 1.53 -3.29 20.63
N GLY A 4 2.47 -3.98 19.99
CA GLY A 4 3.16 -3.46 18.81
C GLY A 4 2.22 -3.15 17.65
N GLN A 5 1.14 -3.92 17.47
CA GLN A 5 0.13 -3.65 16.44
C GLN A 5 -0.66 -2.37 16.75
N LEU A 6 -0.96 -2.12 18.03
CA LEU A 6 -1.61 -0.88 18.46
C LEU A 6 -0.68 0.33 18.27
N TYR A 7 0.59 0.22 18.68
CA TYR A 7 1.56 1.30 18.48
C TYR A 7 1.78 1.61 17.00
N TRP A 8 1.78 0.60 16.13
CA TRP A 8 1.83 0.82 14.69
C TRP A 8 0.65 1.65 14.18
N ARG A 9 -0.57 1.39 14.67
CA ARG A 9 -1.75 2.19 14.32
C ARG A 9 -1.59 3.64 14.76
N GLU A 10 -1.23 3.88 16.02
CA GLU A 10 -1.08 5.22 16.58
C GLU A 10 0.04 6.00 15.91
N PHE A 11 1.18 5.35 15.63
CA PHE A 11 2.31 5.94 14.93
C PHE A 11 1.87 6.55 13.59
N PHE A 12 1.17 5.78 12.76
CA PHE A 12 0.75 6.27 11.45
C PHE A 12 -0.36 7.31 11.53
N TYR A 13 -1.24 7.23 12.53
CA TYR A 13 -2.23 8.26 12.78
C TYR A 13 -1.56 9.62 13.03
N LEU A 14 -0.60 9.67 13.97
CA LEU A 14 0.14 10.88 14.31
C LEU A 14 0.99 11.41 13.15
N ASN A 15 1.69 10.53 12.43
CA ASN A 15 2.49 10.93 11.26
C ASN A 15 1.62 11.51 10.15
N SER A 16 0.46 10.91 9.88
CA SER A 16 -0.48 11.40 8.86
C SER A 16 -1.08 12.76 9.22
N TYR A 17 -1.27 13.02 10.52
CA TYR A 17 -1.75 14.31 11.01
C TYR A 17 -0.67 15.40 10.91
N ALA A 18 0.57 15.06 11.27
CA ALA A 18 1.68 16.02 11.30
C ALA A 18 2.27 16.33 9.90
N THR A 19 2.07 15.45 8.92
CA THR A 19 2.69 15.57 7.59
C THR A 19 1.65 16.00 6.55
N PRO A 20 1.76 17.20 5.96
CA PRO A 20 0.96 17.57 4.80
C PRO A 20 1.17 16.60 3.64
N ASN A 21 0.11 16.33 2.87
CA ASN A 21 0.13 15.43 1.70
C ASN A 21 0.67 14.02 2.00
N PHE A 22 0.41 13.50 3.20
CA PHE A 22 0.90 12.17 3.61
C PHE A 22 0.42 11.03 2.69
N ASP A 23 -0.64 11.24 1.92
CA ASP A 23 -1.25 10.33 0.96
C ASP A 23 -0.65 10.38 -0.44
N ARG A 24 0.19 11.36 -0.73
CA ARG A 24 0.78 11.57 -2.05
C ARG A 24 2.30 11.46 -2.02
N MET A 25 2.89 11.26 -3.18
CA MET A 25 4.34 11.32 -3.37
C MET A 25 4.79 12.77 -3.50
N GLU A 26 4.17 13.52 -4.41
CA GLU A 26 4.49 14.92 -4.62
C GLU A 26 4.02 15.79 -3.44
N GLY A 27 4.86 16.73 -3.01
CA GLY A 27 4.57 17.61 -1.89
C GLY A 27 4.62 16.93 -0.50
N ASN A 28 5.09 15.69 -0.42
CA ASN A 28 5.27 14.95 0.83
C ASN A 28 6.74 14.94 1.26
N SER A 29 7.07 15.64 2.34
CA SER A 29 8.44 15.86 2.81
C SER A 29 9.17 14.59 3.27
N ILE A 30 8.45 13.53 3.60
CA ILE A 30 9.04 12.25 4.03
C ILE A 30 9.02 11.19 2.92
N CYS A 31 8.39 11.45 1.79
CA CYS A 31 8.33 10.53 0.67
C CYS A 31 9.46 10.78 -0.33
N ARG A 32 10.17 9.72 -0.73
CA ARG A 32 11.09 9.80 -1.87
C ARG A 32 10.29 10.00 -3.15
N GLN A 33 10.80 10.88 -4.01
CA GLN A 33 10.33 11.04 -5.37
C GLN A 33 10.96 9.95 -6.22
N ILE A 34 10.14 9.04 -6.74
CA ILE A 34 10.57 7.90 -7.55
C ILE A 34 9.82 7.99 -8.88
N PRO A 35 10.52 7.90 -10.03
CA PRO A 35 9.87 7.82 -11.32
C PRO A 35 9.28 6.42 -11.50
N TRP A 36 8.06 6.22 -11.01
CA TRP A 36 7.29 5.00 -11.21
C TRP A 36 6.73 4.92 -12.63
N ASP A 37 6.49 3.70 -13.09
CA ASP A 37 5.82 3.49 -14.37
C ASP A 37 4.31 3.70 -14.27
N ASP A 38 3.70 3.97 -15.44
CA ASP A 38 2.25 4.09 -15.61
C ASP A 38 1.72 3.05 -16.59
N ASP A 39 1.89 1.77 -16.23
CA ASP A 39 1.31 0.67 -16.98
C ASP A 39 -0.03 0.25 -16.36
N LYS A 40 -1.12 0.66 -17.01
CA LYS A 40 -2.49 0.40 -16.56
C LYS A 40 -2.87 -1.06 -16.67
N GLU A 41 -2.31 -1.80 -17.63
CA GLU A 41 -2.61 -3.21 -17.83
C GLU A 41 -1.95 -4.07 -16.75
N LEU A 42 -0.71 -3.77 -16.39
CA LEU A 42 -0.04 -4.44 -15.26
C LEU A 42 -0.75 -4.17 -13.93
N LEU A 43 -1.17 -2.94 -13.68
CA LEU A 43 -1.94 -2.60 -12.48
C LEU A 43 -3.27 -3.36 -12.44
N LYS A 44 -3.99 -3.43 -13.58
CA LYS A 44 -5.26 -4.13 -13.67
C LYS A 44 -5.10 -5.64 -13.50
N ALA A 45 -4.05 -6.23 -14.09
CA ALA A 45 -3.73 -7.64 -13.91
C ALA A 45 -3.44 -7.95 -12.43
N TRP A 46 -2.70 -7.09 -11.74
CA TRP A 46 -2.47 -7.20 -10.30
C TRP A 46 -3.75 -7.06 -9.47
N GLU A 47 -4.56 -6.04 -9.73
CA GLU A 47 -5.84 -5.83 -9.03
C GLU A 47 -6.81 -6.99 -9.22
N GLU A 48 -6.84 -7.58 -10.42
CA GLU A 48 -7.79 -8.63 -10.80
C GLU A 48 -7.23 -10.05 -10.62
N ALA A 49 -6.11 -10.21 -9.91
CA ALA A 49 -5.50 -11.50 -9.61
C ALA A 49 -5.19 -12.34 -10.86
N ARG A 50 -4.65 -11.69 -11.90
CA ARG A 50 -4.22 -12.30 -13.17
C ARG A 50 -2.74 -12.01 -13.47
N THR A 51 -1.91 -12.00 -12.44
CA THR A 51 -0.47 -11.77 -12.60
C THR A 51 0.25 -13.00 -13.15
N GLY A 52 -0.36 -14.19 -13.04
CA GLY A 52 0.26 -15.46 -13.41
C GLY A 52 1.16 -16.02 -12.31
N PHE A 53 1.28 -15.33 -11.17
CA PHE A 53 2.00 -15.80 -9.99
C PHE A 53 0.97 -16.32 -8.98
N PRO A 54 0.85 -17.65 -8.79
CA PRO A 54 -0.22 -18.24 -7.99
C PRO A 54 -0.33 -17.68 -6.58
N PHE A 55 0.80 -17.34 -5.95
CA PHE A 55 0.82 -16.77 -4.60
C PHE A 55 0.26 -15.35 -4.54
N VAL A 56 0.61 -14.49 -5.51
CA VAL A 56 0.10 -13.12 -5.60
C VAL A 56 -1.39 -13.15 -5.92
N ASP A 57 -1.77 -13.97 -6.90
CA ASP A 57 -3.16 -14.09 -7.36
C ASP A 57 -4.07 -14.65 -6.26
N ALA A 58 -3.60 -15.60 -5.45
CA ALA A 58 -4.35 -16.10 -4.29
C ALA A 58 -4.60 -15.01 -3.24
N ILE A 59 -3.59 -14.18 -2.93
CA ILE A 59 -3.74 -13.09 -1.95
C ILE A 59 -4.70 -12.02 -2.47
N MET A 60 -4.57 -11.62 -3.74
CA MET A 60 -5.44 -10.62 -4.35
C MET A 60 -6.89 -11.14 -4.47
N THR A 61 -7.06 -12.43 -4.75
CA THR A 61 -8.38 -13.09 -4.73
C THR A 61 -8.98 -13.06 -3.33
N GLN A 62 -8.23 -13.44 -2.29
CA GLN A 62 -8.69 -13.37 -0.90
C GLN A 62 -9.08 -11.94 -0.50
N LEU A 63 -8.25 -10.96 -0.86
CA LEU A 63 -8.51 -9.55 -0.56
C LEU A 63 -9.84 -9.09 -1.17
N ARG A 64 -10.13 -9.49 -2.41
CA ARG A 64 -11.39 -9.12 -3.10
C ARG A 64 -12.62 -9.82 -2.54
N THR A 65 -12.50 -11.08 -2.13
CA THR A 65 -13.65 -11.87 -1.67
C THR A 65 -14.00 -11.61 -0.22
N THR A 66 -13.00 -11.41 0.64
CA THR A 66 -13.18 -11.29 2.09
C THR A 66 -12.99 -9.88 2.63
N GLY A 67 -12.33 -9.00 1.86
CA GLY A 67 -11.98 -7.66 2.30
C GLY A 67 -10.87 -7.61 3.34
N TRP A 68 -10.20 -8.74 3.66
CA TRP A 68 -9.11 -8.80 4.63
C TRP A 68 -8.05 -9.81 4.22
N VAL A 69 -6.78 -9.43 4.40
CA VAL A 69 -5.63 -10.33 4.26
C VAL A 69 -4.63 -10.10 5.39
N HIS A 70 -3.89 -11.14 5.74
CA HIS A 70 -2.84 -11.08 6.76
C HIS A 70 -1.77 -10.03 6.40
N HIS A 71 -1.21 -9.35 7.40
CA HIS A 71 -0.27 -8.24 7.18
C HIS A 71 0.99 -8.63 6.37
N LEU A 72 1.49 -9.86 6.49
CA LEU A 72 2.59 -10.34 5.64
C LEU A 72 2.16 -10.51 4.17
N ALA A 73 0.94 -10.96 3.92
CA ALA A 73 0.38 -11.07 2.57
C ALA A 73 0.22 -9.68 1.94
N ARG A 74 -0.23 -8.69 2.74
CA ARG A 74 -0.22 -7.28 2.34
C ARG A 74 1.17 -6.84 1.90
N HIS A 75 2.18 -7.04 2.74
CA HIS A 75 3.57 -6.65 2.43
C HIS A 75 4.08 -7.29 1.14
N MET A 76 3.76 -8.57 0.91
CA MET A 76 4.12 -9.27 -0.32
C MET A 76 3.55 -8.53 -1.52
N VAL A 77 2.22 -8.44 -1.65
CA VAL A 77 1.60 -7.95 -2.89
C VAL A 77 1.88 -6.46 -3.13
N ALA A 78 2.12 -5.68 -2.08
CA ALA A 78 2.59 -4.30 -2.21
C ALA A 78 4.04 -4.22 -2.68
N CYS A 79 4.92 -5.11 -2.21
CA CYS A 79 6.29 -5.19 -2.71
C CYS A 79 6.30 -5.61 -4.18
N PHE A 80 5.53 -6.64 -4.54
CA PHE A 80 5.37 -7.11 -5.92
C PHE A 80 4.95 -5.97 -6.87
N LEU A 81 3.93 -5.21 -6.49
CA LEU A 81 3.43 -4.09 -7.29
C LEU A 81 4.46 -2.97 -7.48
N THR A 82 5.25 -2.68 -6.44
CA THR A 82 6.16 -1.52 -6.42
C THR A 82 7.58 -1.93 -6.76
N ARG A 83 8.46 -1.95 -5.77
CA ARG A 83 9.91 -2.14 -5.92
C ARG A 83 10.35 -3.58 -6.18
N GLY A 84 9.42 -4.53 -6.18
CA GLY A 84 9.69 -5.95 -6.38
C GLY A 84 9.76 -6.28 -7.86
N ASP A 85 8.63 -6.11 -8.55
CA ASP A 85 8.46 -6.70 -9.88
C ASP A 85 7.82 -5.71 -10.89
N LEU A 86 6.65 -5.13 -10.58
CA LEU A 86 5.87 -4.36 -11.57
C LEU A 86 6.25 -2.87 -11.70
N TRP A 87 7.07 -2.34 -10.78
CA TRP A 87 7.53 -0.94 -10.77
C TRP A 87 6.42 0.13 -10.86
N GLN A 88 5.22 -0.18 -10.36
CA GLN A 88 4.08 0.73 -10.38
C GLN A 88 4.04 1.64 -9.14
N SER A 89 3.41 2.82 -9.27
CA SER A 89 3.27 3.75 -8.14
C SER A 89 2.48 3.15 -6.97
N TRP A 90 3.04 3.30 -5.78
CA TRP A 90 2.38 2.91 -4.53
C TRP A 90 1.07 3.66 -4.29
N GLU A 91 0.89 4.86 -4.85
CA GLU A 91 -0.36 5.64 -4.71
C GLU A 91 -1.53 4.91 -5.38
N LYS A 92 -1.28 4.23 -6.50
CA LYS A 92 -2.29 3.44 -7.21
C LYS A 92 -2.65 2.19 -6.43
N GLY A 93 -1.63 1.48 -5.92
CA GLY A 93 -1.83 0.35 -5.03
C GLY A 93 -2.61 0.76 -3.77
N ALA A 94 -2.28 1.89 -3.16
CA ALA A 94 -2.97 2.40 -1.98
C ALA A 94 -4.48 2.64 -2.25
N LYS A 95 -4.84 3.18 -3.43
CA LYS A 95 -6.25 3.34 -3.85
C LYS A 95 -6.99 2.01 -4.01
N VAL A 96 -6.33 0.99 -4.54
CA VAL A 96 -6.93 -0.36 -4.66
C VAL A 96 -7.19 -0.93 -3.26
N PHE A 97 -6.20 -0.85 -2.37
CA PHE A 97 -6.36 -1.30 -1.00
C PHE A 97 -7.42 -0.50 -0.22
N ASP A 98 -7.55 0.80 -0.45
CA ASP A 98 -8.58 1.64 0.18
C ASP A 98 -10.00 1.20 -0.20
N ARG A 99 -10.19 0.76 -1.46
CA ARG A 99 -11.47 0.22 -1.93
C ARG A 99 -11.76 -1.19 -1.45
N LEU A 100 -10.74 -2.05 -1.33
CA LEU A 100 -10.93 -3.47 -1.05
C LEU A 100 -10.86 -3.83 0.44
N LEU A 101 -10.04 -3.14 1.24
CA LEU A 101 -9.89 -3.48 2.66
C LEU A 101 -11.04 -2.92 3.50
N ILE A 102 -11.70 -3.79 4.24
CA ILE A 102 -12.73 -3.36 5.21
C ILE A 102 -12.13 -2.68 6.44
N ASP A 103 -10.86 -2.97 6.75
CA ASP A 103 -10.13 -2.40 7.90
C ASP A 103 -9.29 -1.17 7.51
N ALA A 104 -9.40 -0.71 6.26
CA ALA A 104 -8.91 0.61 5.88
C ALA A 104 -9.81 1.67 6.52
N GLY A 105 -9.52 2.06 7.76
CA GLY A 105 -10.29 3.14 8.37
C GLY A 105 -10.03 4.51 7.70
N ALA A 106 -10.75 5.55 8.15
CA ALA A 106 -10.51 6.94 7.72
C ALA A 106 -9.49 7.70 8.59
N THR A 107 -8.45 8.30 8.00
CA THR A 107 -7.67 9.41 8.61
C THR A 107 -7.97 10.68 7.80
N ARG A 108 -7.68 11.87 8.36
CA ARG A 108 -7.92 13.16 7.68
C ARG A 108 -7.31 13.24 6.27
N ASN A 109 -6.25 12.47 6.01
CA ASN A 109 -5.54 12.42 4.73
C ASN A 109 -5.83 11.17 3.89
N ASN A 110 -6.91 10.41 4.15
CA ASN A 110 -7.37 9.32 3.27
C ASN A 110 -6.31 8.24 2.90
N ASN A 111 -5.33 8.00 3.77
CA ASN A 111 -4.30 6.99 3.53
C ASN A 111 -4.06 6.17 4.80
N LYS A 112 -4.51 4.91 4.79
CA LYS A 112 -4.29 3.95 5.88
C LYS A 112 -3.47 2.72 5.51
N ASN A 113 -3.07 2.58 4.24
CA ASN A 113 -2.36 1.40 3.79
C ASN A 113 -0.85 1.62 3.83
N ASN A 114 -0.30 1.48 5.03
CA ASN A 114 1.12 1.55 5.36
C ASN A 114 1.97 0.38 4.83
N ILE A 115 1.37 -0.38 3.94
CA ILE A 115 1.96 -1.54 3.27
C ILE A 115 3.09 -1.08 2.34
N PHE A 116 2.99 0.15 1.83
CA PHE A 116 3.97 0.75 0.95
C PHE A 116 5.01 1.53 1.77
N LEU A 117 6.16 0.89 2.01
CA LEU A 117 7.29 1.51 2.70
C LEU A 117 7.82 2.71 1.89
N LYS A 118 7.47 3.92 2.33
CA LYS A 118 8.05 5.19 1.87
C LYS A 118 9.45 5.33 2.48
N LYS A 119 10.46 4.67 1.91
CA LYS A 119 11.84 4.78 2.43
C LYS A 119 12.29 6.25 2.32
N LYS A 120 12.71 6.89 3.41
CA LYS A 120 13.46 8.17 3.40
C LYS A 120 14.90 7.93 2.91
N LYS A 121 15.50 8.82 2.12
CA LYS A 121 16.95 8.76 1.78
C LYS A 121 17.71 8.97 3.09
N LYS A 122 18.45 7.96 3.55
CA LYS A 122 19.49 8.20 4.55
C LYS A 122 20.59 8.95 3.78
N ASN A 123 20.89 10.16 4.22
CA ASN A 123 22.12 10.85 3.84
C ASN A 123 23.31 10.07 4.41
#